data_AF-X1Q9E0-F1
#
_entry.id   AF-X1Q9E0-F1
#
_cell.length_a   1.000
_cell.length_b   1.000
_cell.length_c   1.000
_cell.angle_alpha   90.00
_cell.angle_beta   90.00
_cell.angle_gamma   90.00
#
_symmetry.space_group_name_H-M   'P 1'
#
loop_
_entity.id
_entity.type
_entity.pdbx_description
1 polymer ?
#
loop_
_entity_poly.entity_id
_entity_poly.type
_entity_poly.pdbx_seq_one_letter_code
_entity_poly.pdbx_strand_id
1 'polypeptide(L)'
;GDITAVNAGTGLSGGGTSGPVTLAFSTSWGDKQYVNEGQSNSITSAMIVNNTITASDIAANGVGASEIASGAVGNSELLAGAVTSTKIANDAVTSAKIQNGTIQQADLAFTPGDITAVGAGTGLNGGGTSGYVTLNVDVPLALVGSSSSSTIRGTNTGSGAGVYGNSSDNGVYGYSNSGTGVLGRSGSENGVHGWSDSGNAVYG
;
A
#
# COMPACT_ATOMS: atom_id res chain seq x y z
N GLY A 1 60.29 -26.38 -64.50
CA GLY A 1 61.41 -25.65 -63.88
C GLY A 1 61.12 -25.56 -62.41
N ASP A 2 62.10 -25.85 -61.58
CA ASP A 2 61.91 -25.87 -60.13
C ASP A 2 61.84 -24.43 -59.59
N ILE A 3 61.09 -24.23 -58.51
CA ILE A 3 61.04 -22.96 -57.80
C ILE A 3 62.38 -22.77 -57.07
N THR A 4 63.10 -21.70 -57.39
CA THR A 4 64.44 -21.42 -56.82
C THR A 4 64.42 -20.44 -55.65
N ALA A 5 63.33 -19.68 -55.47
CA ALA A 5 63.13 -18.80 -54.33
C ALA A 5 61.65 -18.49 -54.13
N VAL A 6 61.25 -18.27 -52.89
CA VAL A 6 59.96 -17.64 -52.56
C VAL A 6 60.21 -16.45 -51.66
N ASN A 7 59.82 -15.26 -52.13
CA ASN A 7 59.89 -14.03 -51.36
C ASN A 7 58.53 -13.79 -50.69
N ALA A 8 58.50 -13.64 -49.36
CA ALA A 8 57.26 -13.35 -48.67
C ALA A 8 56.78 -11.93 -49.03
N GLY A 9 55.54 -11.83 -49.51
CA GLY A 9 54.88 -10.55 -49.75
C GLY A 9 54.38 -9.88 -48.46
N THR A 10 53.84 -8.67 -48.59
CA THR A 10 53.17 -7.98 -47.46
C THR A 10 52.08 -8.85 -46.86
N GLY A 11 52.06 -9.01 -45.54
CA GLY A 11 51.11 -9.87 -44.85
C GLY A 11 51.50 -11.35 -44.80
N LEU A 12 52.68 -11.74 -45.30
CA LEU A 12 53.26 -13.07 -45.12
C LEU A 12 54.59 -12.97 -44.34
N SER A 13 54.91 -14.00 -43.56
CA SER A 13 56.22 -14.22 -42.94
C SER A 13 56.86 -15.50 -43.49
N GLY A 14 58.18 -15.60 -43.40
CA GLY A 14 58.95 -16.73 -43.95
C GLY A 14 59.50 -16.46 -45.36
N GLY A 15 59.57 -17.49 -46.21
CA GLY A 15 60.27 -17.49 -47.48
C GLY A 15 61.67 -18.11 -47.41
N GLY A 16 62.40 -18.11 -48.53
CA GLY A 16 63.75 -18.67 -48.60
C GLY A 16 64.24 -18.89 -50.03
N THR A 17 65.57 -19.01 -50.18
CA THR A 17 66.25 -19.19 -51.47
C THR A 17 66.87 -20.58 -51.65
N SER A 18 66.81 -21.45 -50.62
CA SER A 18 67.14 -22.88 -50.70
C SER A 18 66.62 -23.63 -49.46
N GLY A 19 66.54 -24.96 -49.53
CA GLY A 19 66.03 -25.82 -48.44
C GLY A 19 64.50 -25.85 -48.32
N PRO A 20 63.93 -26.46 -47.27
CA PRO A 20 62.48 -26.44 -47.03
C PRO A 20 62.01 -25.01 -46.72
N VAL A 21 61.28 -24.43 -47.66
CA VAL A 21 60.73 -23.06 -47.57
C VAL A 21 59.38 -23.10 -46.87
N THR A 22 59.22 -22.31 -45.80
CA THR A 22 57.93 -22.13 -45.10
C THR A 22 57.45 -20.69 -45.31
N LEU A 23 56.18 -20.51 -45.66
CA LEU A 23 55.50 -19.21 -45.64
C LEU A 23 54.29 -19.31 -44.72
N ALA A 24 54.06 -18.27 -43.92
CA ALA A 24 52.93 -18.14 -43.03
C ALA A 24 52.24 -16.79 -43.21
N PHE A 25 50.96 -16.68 -42.84
CA PHE A 25 50.26 -15.40 -42.82
C PHE A 25 50.68 -14.59 -41.59
N SER A 26 50.96 -13.30 -41.78
CA SER A 26 51.24 -12.36 -40.70
C SER A 26 49.93 -11.96 -40.04
N THR A 27 49.71 -12.44 -38.82
CA THR A 27 48.51 -12.18 -38.02
C THR A 27 48.28 -10.69 -37.72
N SER A 28 49.30 -9.83 -37.89
CA SER A 28 49.22 -8.38 -37.73
C SER A 28 48.39 -7.66 -38.81
N TRP A 29 48.15 -8.28 -39.98
CA TRP A 29 47.42 -7.66 -41.10
C TRP A 29 45.93 -8.04 -41.13
N GLY A 30 45.54 -9.14 -40.45
CA GLY A 30 44.16 -9.65 -40.46
C GLY A 30 43.19 -8.89 -39.55
N ASP A 31 43.71 -8.24 -38.50
CA ASP A 31 42.94 -7.80 -37.32
C ASP A 31 41.90 -6.68 -37.55
N LYS A 32 41.81 -6.11 -38.76
CA LYS A 32 40.81 -5.07 -39.08
C LYS A 32 39.73 -5.51 -40.08
N GLN A 33 39.90 -6.65 -40.74
CA GLN A 33 39.00 -7.05 -41.83
C GLN A 33 38.65 -8.54 -41.85
N TYR A 34 39.47 -9.41 -41.25
CA TYR A 34 39.25 -10.86 -41.27
C TYR A 34 39.29 -11.44 -39.86
N VAL A 35 38.32 -12.29 -39.55
CA VAL A 35 38.24 -13.04 -38.29
C VAL A 35 39.28 -14.15 -38.35
N ASN A 36 40.25 -14.16 -37.44
CA ASN A 36 41.22 -15.25 -37.34
C ASN A 36 40.71 -16.30 -36.34
N GLU A 37 40.72 -17.58 -36.73
CA GLU A 37 40.35 -18.68 -35.84
C GLU A 37 41.33 -18.77 -34.65
N GLY A 38 40.80 -18.85 -33.42
CA GLY A 38 41.59 -19.06 -32.20
C GLY A 38 42.16 -17.80 -31.52
N GLN A 39 41.86 -16.59 -32.01
CA GLN A 39 42.25 -15.33 -31.36
C GLN A 39 41.10 -14.74 -30.53
N SER A 40 41.35 -14.46 -29.25
CA SER A 40 40.42 -13.69 -28.40
C SER A 40 40.27 -12.26 -28.92
N ASN A 41 39.05 -11.72 -28.91
CA ASN A 41 38.72 -10.36 -29.38
C ASN A 41 38.99 -10.11 -30.88
N SER A 42 39.05 -11.15 -31.71
CA SER A 42 39.23 -11.01 -33.17
C SER A 42 38.05 -10.30 -33.86
N ILE A 43 36.90 -10.18 -33.19
CA ILE A 43 35.78 -9.33 -33.63
C ILE A 43 35.75 -8.07 -32.77
N THR A 44 35.93 -6.91 -33.40
CA THR A 44 35.74 -5.60 -32.76
C THR A 44 34.42 -4.97 -33.19
N SER A 45 33.90 -4.00 -32.43
CA SER A 45 32.66 -3.29 -32.81
C SER A 45 32.75 -2.62 -34.18
N ALA A 46 33.95 -2.25 -34.65
CA ALA A 46 34.16 -1.68 -35.98
C ALA A 46 33.94 -2.69 -37.13
N MET A 47 34.01 -4.00 -36.83
CA MET A 47 33.75 -5.07 -37.80
C MET A 47 32.26 -5.45 -37.87
N ILE A 48 31.44 -4.96 -36.94
CA ILE A 48 29.99 -5.20 -36.91
C ILE A 48 29.31 -3.95 -37.47
N VAL A 49 28.70 -4.09 -38.64
CA VAL A 49 27.93 -2.99 -39.25
C VAL A 49 26.66 -2.76 -38.43
N ASN A 50 26.26 -1.49 -38.29
CA ASN A 50 25.05 -1.13 -37.56
C ASN A 50 23.81 -1.86 -38.13
N ASN A 51 22.94 -2.32 -37.23
CA ASN A 51 21.67 -2.96 -37.54
C ASN A 51 21.77 -4.29 -38.31
N THR A 52 22.95 -4.91 -38.42
CA THR A 52 23.07 -6.22 -39.10
C THR A 52 22.87 -7.41 -38.18
N ILE A 53 23.02 -7.23 -36.86
CA ILE A 53 22.70 -8.27 -35.88
C ILE A 53 21.20 -8.22 -35.60
N THR A 54 20.50 -9.26 -36.04
CA THR A 54 19.06 -9.44 -35.88
C THR A 54 18.76 -10.46 -34.78
N ALA A 55 17.48 -10.62 -34.44
CA ALA A 55 17.07 -11.61 -33.44
C ALA A 55 17.44 -13.05 -33.82
N SER A 56 17.52 -13.39 -35.11
CA SER A 56 17.93 -14.74 -35.54
C SER A 56 19.42 -15.03 -35.37
N ASP A 57 20.24 -13.99 -35.27
CA ASP A 57 21.68 -14.11 -35.03
C ASP A 57 22.00 -14.33 -33.55
N ILE A 58 21.02 -14.06 -32.67
CA ILE A 58 21.14 -14.18 -31.22
C ILE A 58 20.41 -15.45 -30.78
N ALA A 59 21.16 -16.41 -30.26
CA ALA A 59 20.56 -17.61 -29.67
C ALA A 59 19.60 -17.25 -28.52
N ALA A 60 18.58 -18.09 -28.29
CA ALA A 60 17.67 -17.91 -27.18
C ALA A 60 18.44 -17.83 -25.84
N ASN A 61 18.12 -16.82 -25.02
CA ASN A 61 18.85 -16.48 -23.78
C ASN A 61 20.34 -16.14 -23.96
N GLY A 62 20.78 -15.82 -25.19
CA GLY A 62 22.18 -15.48 -25.48
C GLY A 62 22.65 -14.13 -24.93
N VAL A 63 21.72 -13.26 -24.52
CA VAL A 63 22.00 -12.00 -23.82
C VAL A 63 21.51 -12.16 -22.38
N GLY A 64 22.44 -12.22 -21.43
CA GLY A 64 22.16 -12.35 -20.01
C GLY A 64 22.21 -11.00 -19.28
N ALA A 65 22.11 -11.06 -17.94
CA ALA A 65 22.09 -9.86 -17.11
C ALA A 65 23.43 -9.09 -17.14
N SER A 66 24.56 -9.77 -17.35
CA SER A 66 25.89 -9.12 -17.44
C SER A 66 26.04 -8.27 -18.70
N GLU A 67 25.29 -8.58 -19.76
CA GLU A 67 25.32 -7.86 -21.03
C GLU A 67 24.36 -6.66 -21.05
N ILE A 68 23.43 -6.57 -20.08
CA ILE A 68 22.44 -5.49 -19.98
C ILE A 68 22.92 -4.47 -18.94
N ALA A 69 23.41 -3.32 -19.43
CA ALA A 69 23.81 -2.22 -18.56
C ALA A 69 22.60 -1.63 -17.79
N SER A 70 22.89 -1.01 -16.64
CA SER A 70 21.86 -0.31 -15.84
C SER A 70 21.19 0.78 -16.66
N GLY A 71 19.86 0.74 -16.75
CA GLY A 71 19.06 1.68 -17.52
C GLY A 71 19.05 1.45 -19.04
N ALA A 72 19.67 0.38 -19.54
CA ALA A 72 19.66 0.05 -20.97
C ALA A 72 18.27 -0.32 -21.51
N VAL A 73 17.37 -0.79 -20.64
CA VAL A 73 15.97 -1.09 -20.97
C VAL A 73 15.11 0.08 -20.49
N GLY A 74 14.57 0.85 -21.43
CA GLY A 74 13.66 1.95 -21.19
C GLY A 74 12.21 1.62 -21.57
N ASN A 75 11.40 2.68 -21.71
CA ASN A 75 9.97 2.53 -22.02
C ASN A 75 9.72 2.00 -23.44
N SER A 76 10.58 2.33 -24.41
CA SER A 76 10.44 1.85 -25.80
C SER A 76 10.66 0.34 -25.92
N GLU A 77 11.48 -0.23 -25.03
CA GLU A 77 11.79 -1.65 -24.99
C GLU A 77 10.72 -2.44 -24.22
N LEU A 78 9.91 -1.78 -23.39
CA LEU A 78 8.82 -2.36 -22.60
C LEU A 78 7.45 -2.12 -23.26
N LEU A 79 7.06 -3.02 -24.15
CA LEU A 79 5.74 -3.00 -24.77
C LEU A 79 4.59 -3.14 -23.75
N ALA A 80 3.39 -2.70 -24.12
CA ALA A 80 2.19 -2.89 -23.30
C ALA A 80 1.98 -4.36 -22.95
N GLY A 81 1.82 -4.67 -21.66
CA GLY A 81 1.70 -6.04 -21.15
C GLY A 81 3.01 -6.82 -21.02
N ALA A 82 4.18 -6.21 -21.32
CA ALA A 82 5.47 -6.88 -21.15
C ALA A 82 5.72 -7.27 -19.68
N VAL A 83 5.32 -6.42 -18.74
CA VAL A 83 5.38 -6.69 -17.29
C VAL A 83 4.04 -7.27 -16.83
N THR A 84 3.99 -8.60 -16.69
CA THR A 84 2.83 -9.34 -16.19
C THR A 84 2.91 -9.53 -14.67
N SER A 85 1.80 -9.88 -14.02
CA SER A 85 1.78 -10.15 -12.57
C SER A 85 2.83 -11.18 -12.14
N THR A 86 3.04 -12.23 -12.94
CA THR A 86 4.06 -13.26 -12.71
C THR A 86 5.51 -12.76 -12.76
N LYS A 87 5.77 -11.62 -13.42
CA LYS A 87 7.10 -10.99 -13.48
C LYS A 87 7.35 -10.03 -12.32
N ILE A 88 6.30 -9.69 -11.55
CA ILE A 88 6.40 -8.84 -10.36
C ILE A 88 6.47 -9.80 -9.17
N ALA A 89 7.62 -9.84 -8.50
CA ALA A 89 7.77 -10.65 -7.30
C ALA A 89 6.88 -10.12 -6.16
N ASN A 90 6.57 -10.99 -5.20
CA ASN A 90 5.90 -10.57 -3.97
C ASN A 90 6.71 -9.45 -3.30
N ASP A 91 5.99 -8.45 -2.78
CA ASP A 91 6.55 -7.27 -2.10
C ASP A 91 7.47 -6.38 -2.97
N ALA A 92 7.58 -6.61 -4.29
CA ALA A 92 8.42 -5.81 -5.17
C ALA A 92 7.93 -4.36 -5.33
N VAL A 93 6.62 -4.15 -5.21
CA VAL A 93 5.98 -2.82 -5.25
C VAL A 93 5.67 -2.37 -3.83
N THR A 94 6.65 -1.70 -3.21
CA THR A 94 6.49 -1.14 -1.85
C THR A 94 5.77 0.21 -1.88
N SER A 95 5.33 0.69 -0.72
CA SER A 95 4.69 2.01 -0.61
C SER A 95 5.54 3.15 -1.17
N ALA A 96 6.87 3.07 -1.06
CA ALA A 96 7.79 4.05 -1.64
C ALA A 96 7.79 4.10 -3.18
N LYS A 97 7.28 3.06 -3.85
CA LYS A 97 7.11 2.99 -5.30
C LYS A 97 5.73 3.46 -5.76
N ILE A 98 4.80 3.68 -4.83
CA ILE A 98 3.43 4.11 -5.10
C ILE A 98 3.31 5.59 -4.74
N GLN A 99 2.90 6.41 -5.70
CA GLN A 99 2.61 7.81 -5.43
C GLN A 99 1.33 7.96 -4.60
N ASN A 100 1.34 8.85 -3.62
CA ASN A 100 0.15 9.09 -2.79
C ASN A 100 -1.06 9.52 -3.63
N GLY A 101 -2.20 8.89 -3.38
CA GLY A 101 -3.48 9.21 -4.02
C GLY A 101 -3.67 8.66 -5.44
N THR A 102 -2.75 7.85 -5.98
CA THR A 102 -2.89 7.30 -7.34
C THR A 102 -3.64 5.98 -7.41
N ILE A 103 -3.71 5.24 -6.31
CA ILE A 103 -4.48 3.99 -6.22
C ILE A 103 -5.96 4.34 -6.05
N GLN A 104 -6.76 4.00 -7.05
CA GLN A 104 -8.19 4.23 -7.03
C GLN A 104 -8.90 3.12 -6.27
N GLN A 105 -10.12 3.39 -5.80
CA GLN A 105 -10.92 2.38 -5.10
C GLN A 105 -11.15 1.13 -5.96
N ALA A 106 -11.24 1.27 -7.29
CA ALA A 106 -11.40 0.16 -8.23
C ALA A 106 -10.16 -0.75 -8.33
N ASP A 107 -8.97 -0.24 -7.97
CA ASP A 107 -7.72 -1.00 -7.99
C ASP A 107 -7.55 -1.84 -6.71
N LEU A 108 -8.20 -1.42 -5.63
CA LEU A 108 -8.31 -2.18 -4.41
C LEU A 108 -9.40 -3.22 -4.64
N ALA A 109 -9.13 -4.49 -4.30
CA ALA A 109 -10.16 -5.52 -4.18
C ALA A 109 -11.06 -5.22 -2.97
N PHE A 110 -11.64 -4.02 -2.93
CA PHE A 110 -12.53 -3.52 -1.90
C PHE A 110 -13.81 -4.32 -2.01
N THR A 111 -13.89 -5.38 -1.23
CA THR A 111 -15.17 -5.91 -0.79
C THR A 111 -15.59 -5.00 0.36
N PRO A 112 -16.74 -4.31 0.32
CA PRO A 112 -17.24 -3.58 1.48
C PRO A 112 -17.17 -4.53 2.69
N GLY A 113 -16.42 -4.15 3.73
CA GLY A 113 -15.96 -5.14 4.71
C GLY A 113 -15.40 -4.60 6.02
N ASP A 114 -14.53 -3.59 5.99
CA ASP A 114 -13.84 -3.14 7.23
C ASP A 114 -14.76 -2.45 8.26
N ILE A 115 -16.02 -2.20 7.88
CA ILE A 115 -17.26 -2.34 8.65
C ILE A 115 -18.38 -2.11 7.61
N THR A 116 -19.15 -3.14 7.26
CA THR A 116 -20.26 -3.00 6.28
C THR A 116 -21.52 -2.38 6.87
N ALA A 117 -21.65 -2.40 8.20
CA ALA A 117 -22.76 -1.82 8.92
C ALA A 117 -22.40 -1.63 10.40
N VAL A 118 -22.76 -0.48 10.95
CA VAL A 118 -22.93 -0.31 12.40
C VAL A 118 -24.43 -0.26 12.66
N GLY A 119 -24.98 -1.32 13.25
CA GLY A 119 -26.38 -1.34 13.69
C GLY A 119 -26.53 -0.59 15.01
N ALA A 120 -27.43 0.40 15.05
CA ALA A 120 -27.85 0.98 16.31
C ALA A 120 -28.67 -0.06 17.10
N GLY A 121 -28.26 -0.37 18.34
CA GLY A 121 -29.00 -1.26 19.24
C GLY A 121 -30.29 -0.62 19.74
N THR A 122 -31.08 -1.35 20.53
CA THR A 122 -32.33 -0.83 21.12
C THR A 122 -32.06 0.43 21.96
N GLY A 123 -32.76 1.53 21.67
CA GLY A 123 -32.61 2.83 22.36
C GLY A 123 -31.61 3.79 21.71
N LEU A 124 -30.94 3.37 20.64
CA LEU A 124 -30.12 4.24 19.80
C LEU A 124 -30.76 4.38 18.40
N ASN A 125 -30.65 5.56 17.81
CA ASN A 125 -31.02 5.87 16.43
C ASN A 125 -29.77 6.35 15.67
N GLY A 126 -29.67 6.07 14.38
CA GLY A 126 -28.46 6.27 13.59
C GLY A 126 -27.78 4.94 13.22
N GLY A 127 -26.47 4.98 13.01
CA GLY A 127 -25.76 3.89 12.32
C GLY A 127 -25.60 4.17 10.82
N GLY A 128 -25.05 3.20 10.08
CA GLY A 128 -24.82 3.35 8.64
C GLY A 128 -23.90 2.27 8.07
N THR A 129 -23.94 2.11 6.75
CA THR A 129 -23.15 1.12 5.99
C THR A 129 -21.89 1.70 5.37
N SER A 130 -21.66 3.02 5.49
CA SER A 130 -20.47 3.73 5.02
C SER A 130 -20.44 5.18 5.54
N GLY A 131 -19.27 5.81 5.55
CA GLY A 131 -19.10 7.25 5.81
C GLY A 131 -19.02 7.63 7.29
N TYR A 132 -19.25 8.91 7.60
CA TYR A 132 -19.31 9.40 8.99
C TYR A 132 -20.60 8.94 9.66
N VAL A 133 -20.50 7.92 10.52
CA VAL A 133 -21.64 7.32 11.22
C VAL A 133 -21.92 8.09 12.52
N THR A 134 -23.16 8.54 12.70
CA THR A 134 -23.63 9.17 13.95
C THR A 134 -24.61 8.25 14.66
N LEU A 135 -24.55 8.21 16.00
CA LEU A 135 -25.45 7.46 16.89
C LEU A 135 -26.04 8.43 17.91
N ASN A 136 -27.36 8.55 17.89
CA ASN A 136 -28.18 9.37 18.77
C ASN A 136 -29.00 8.47 19.70
N VAL A 137 -29.52 9.02 20.79
CA VAL A 137 -30.43 8.31 21.70
C VAL A 137 -31.87 8.64 21.32
N ASP A 138 -32.71 7.63 21.10
CA ASP A 138 -34.13 7.85 20.79
C ASP A 138 -34.87 8.31 22.05
N VAL A 139 -35.67 9.37 21.90
CA VAL A 139 -36.48 9.94 22.99
C VAL A 139 -37.95 9.51 22.88
N PRO A 140 -38.59 9.14 24.01
CA PRO A 140 -38.10 9.23 25.38
C PRO A 140 -37.18 8.05 25.81
N LEU A 141 -36.09 8.40 26.50
CA LEU A 141 -35.10 7.44 27.02
C LEU A 141 -35.67 6.66 28.21
N ALA A 142 -35.96 5.36 28.02
CA ALA A 142 -36.34 4.45 29.10
C ALA A 142 -35.14 3.60 29.55
N LEU A 143 -34.48 4.00 30.64
CA LEU A 143 -33.37 3.23 31.22
C LEU A 143 -33.91 2.23 32.27
N VAL A 144 -34.31 1.04 31.81
CA VAL A 144 -34.82 -0.04 32.67
C VAL A 144 -33.69 -1.02 33.00
N GLY A 145 -33.43 -1.27 34.30
CA GLY A 145 -32.63 -2.42 34.75
C GLY A 145 -31.12 -2.22 34.94
N SER A 146 -30.64 -1.06 35.41
CA SER A 146 -29.20 -0.91 35.70
C SER A 146 -28.75 -1.75 36.90
N SER A 147 -27.75 -2.59 36.66
CA SER A 147 -27.00 -3.29 37.69
C SER A 147 -25.82 -2.44 38.16
N SER A 148 -25.85 -2.02 39.42
CA SER A 148 -24.72 -1.58 40.26
C SER A 148 -24.24 -0.11 40.28
N SER A 149 -24.86 0.85 39.57
CA SER A 149 -24.49 2.29 39.70
C SER A 149 -25.62 3.27 39.34
N SER A 150 -25.39 4.57 39.61
CA SER A 150 -26.31 5.68 39.27
C SER A 150 -26.70 5.64 37.79
N THR A 151 -28.01 5.56 37.52
CA THR A 151 -28.58 5.45 36.17
C THR A 151 -28.66 6.78 35.44
N ILE A 152 -28.98 7.85 36.17
CA ILE A 152 -29.11 9.20 35.63
C ILE A 152 -28.42 10.15 36.62
N ARG A 153 -27.35 10.83 36.19
CA ARG A 153 -26.67 11.88 36.97
C ARG A 153 -26.75 13.20 36.20
N GLY A 154 -27.69 14.06 36.59
CA GLY A 154 -27.80 15.41 36.05
C GLY A 154 -26.91 16.39 36.80
N THR A 155 -25.73 16.72 36.27
CA THR A 155 -24.87 17.78 36.79
C THR A 155 -25.16 19.10 36.07
N ASN A 156 -25.64 20.12 36.79
CA ASN A 156 -25.83 21.47 36.26
C ASN A 156 -24.99 22.45 37.10
N THR A 157 -24.07 23.15 36.46
CA THR A 157 -23.16 24.14 37.08
C THR A 157 -23.58 25.59 36.82
N GLY A 158 -24.70 25.80 36.12
CA GLY A 158 -25.32 27.09 35.85
C GLY A 158 -26.70 27.22 36.51
N SER A 159 -27.55 28.10 35.97
CA SER A 159 -28.93 28.25 36.43
C SER A 159 -29.83 27.16 35.85
N GLY A 160 -30.59 26.45 36.70
CA GLY A 160 -31.61 25.48 36.29
C GLY A 160 -31.50 24.12 36.98
N ALA A 161 -32.39 23.19 36.63
CA ALA A 161 -32.39 21.85 37.21
C ALA A 161 -31.29 20.97 36.59
N GLY A 162 -30.66 20.12 37.40
CA GLY A 162 -29.80 19.04 36.91
C GLY A 162 -30.61 17.88 36.34
N VAL A 163 -31.69 17.50 37.04
CA VAL A 163 -32.71 16.55 36.58
C VAL A 163 -34.07 17.20 36.78
N TYR A 164 -34.90 17.22 35.75
CA TYR A 164 -36.26 17.76 35.80
C TYR A 164 -37.24 16.65 35.37
N GLY A 165 -38.12 16.26 36.28
CA GLY A 165 -39.20 15.31 36.01
C GLY A 165 -40.55 16.03 36.03
N ASN A 166 -41.30 15.94 34.94
CA ASN A 166 -42.65 16.47 34.81
C ASN A 166 -43.59 15.32 34.46
N SER A 167 -44.63 15.12 35.26
CA SER A 167 -45.60 14.04 35.09
C SER A 167 -46.94 14.45 35.69
N SER A 168 -48.03 13.93 35.13
CA SER A 168 -49.35 13.98 35.77
C SER A 168 -49.43 13.09 37.02
N ASP A 169 -48.51 12.14 37.14
CA ASP A 169 -48.36 11.25 38.29
C ASP A 169 -47.07 11.62 39.05
N ASN A 170 -46.09 10.71 39.09
CA ASN A 170 -44.81 10.97 39.74
C ASN A 170 -43.80 11.58 38.75
N GLY A 171 -43.36 12.82 38.98
CA GLY A 171 -42.31 13.47 38.18
C GLY A 171 -40.91 12.87 38.44
N VAL A 172 -40.45 12.91 39.69
CA VAL A 172 -39.25 12.22 40.17
C VAL A 172 -39.61 11.47 41.45
N TYR A 173 -39.49 10.15 41.44
CA TYR A 173 -39.85 9.29 42.56
C TYR A 173 -38.63 8.56 43.12
N GLY A 174 -38.30 8.78 44.39
CA GLY A 174 -37.20 8.08 45.07
C GLY A 174 -37.71 6.99 45.99
N TYR A 175 -37.27 5.75 45.77
CA TYR A 175 -37.64 4.58 46.58
C TYR A 175 -36.37 3.86 47.05
N SER A 176 -36.31 3.48 48.33
CA SER A 176 -35.18 2.75 48.89
C SER A 176 -35.64 1.74 49.95
N ASN A 177 -35.10 0.51 49.88
CA ASN A 177 -35.43 -0.59 50.81
C ASN A 177 -34.57 -0.58 52.08
N SER A 178 -33.38 0.03 52.05
CA SER A 178 -32.42 -0.04 53.16
C SER A 178 -31.56 1.23 53.33
N GLY A 179 -32.00 2.36 52.79
CA GLY A 179 -31.26 3.62 52.85
C GLY A 179 -32.13 4.83 52.51
N THR A 180 -31.53 5.91 52.02
CA THR A 180 -32.26 7.14 51.68
C THR A 180 -32.93 7.04 50.31
N GLY A 181 -34.24 7.27 50.22
CA GLY A 181 -34.99 7.31 48.96
C GLY A 181 -34.72 8.60 48.16
N VAL A 182 -34.91 9.76 48.80
CA VAL A 182 -34.56 11.08 48.26
C VAL A 182 -33.71 11.80 49.30
N LEU A 183 -32.52 12.26 48.89
CA LEU A 183 -31.62 13.04 49.73
C LEU A 183 -31.41 14.42 49.13
N GLY A 184 -31.90 15.47 49.82
CA GLY A 184 -31.57 16.85 49.49
C GLY A 184 -30.44 17.35 50.37
N ARG A 185 -29.33 17.76 49.76
CA ARG A 185 -28.22 18.43 50.45
C ARG A 185 -28.00 19.78 49.78
N SER A 186 -28.14 20.87 50.53
CA SER A 186 -27.81 22.21 50.04
C SER A 186 -26.79 22.90 50.94
N GLY A 187 -25.90 23.69 50.34
CA GLY A 187 -24.95 24.56 51.04
C GLY A 187 -25.54 25.92 51.45
N SER A 188 -26.65 26.31 50.82
CA SER A 188 -27.44 27.52 51.10
C SER A 188 -28.89 27.28 50.68
N GLU A 189 -29.87 27.90 51.32
CA GLU A 189 -31.30 27.72 51.00
C GLU A 189 -31.83 26.29 51.28
N ASN A 190 -32.77 25.77 50.48
CA ASN A 190 -33.50 24.52 50.79
C ASN A 190 -32.79 23.28 50.23
N GLY A 191 -32.70 22.20 51.02
CA GLY A 191 -32.20 20.90 50.56
C GLY A 191 -33.26 20.09 49.79
N VAL A 192 -34.42 19.87 50.41
CA VAL A 192 -35.64 19.38 49.76
C VAL A 192 -36.73 20.40 50.05
N HIS A 193 -37.46 20.83 49.03
CA HIS A 193 -38.57 21.77 49.14
C HIS A 193 -39.79 21.18 48.45
N GLY A 194 -40.90 21.05 49.17
CA GLY A 194 -42.17 20.59 48.60
C GLY A 194 -43.21 21.69 48.63
N TRP A 195 -44.04 21.74 47.60
CA TRP A 195 -45.23 22.58 47.52
C TRP A 195 -46.42 21.70 47.13
N SER A 196 -47.57 21.88 47.80
CA SER A 196 -48.83 21.27 47.41
C SER A 196 -49.95 22.30 47.45
N ASP A 197 -50.82 22.25 46.44
CA ASP A 197 -52.07 23.02 46.40
C ASP A 197 -53.18 22.39 47.26
N SER A 198 -53.08 21.08 47.53
CA SER A 198 -53.99 20.35 48.43
C SER A 198 -53.33 19.10 49.01
N GLY A 199 -53.37 18.93 50.34
CA GLY A 199 -52.73 17.82 51.03
C GLY A 199 -51.30 18.15 51.50
N ASN A 200 -50.47 17.12 51.69
CA ASN A 200 -49.13 17.30 52.26
C ASN A 200 -48.09 17.55 51.16
N ALA A 201 -47.35 18.65 51.27
CA ALA A 201 -46.28 19.03 50.35
C ALA A 201 -44.98 18.25 50.58
N VAL A 202 -44.66 18.03 51.86
CA VAL A 202 -43.66 17.08 52.33
C VAL A 202 -44.31 16.33 53.48
N TYR A 203 -44.35 15.01 53.39
CA TYR A 203 -44.86 14.15 54.46
C TYR A 203 -43.71 13.35 55.04
N GLY A 204 -43.60 13.31 56.37
CA GLY A 204 -42.51 12.66 57.11
C GLY A 204 -43.03 11.66 58.12
#